data_AF-A0A0F9MVT0-F1
#
_entry.id   AF-A0A0F9MVT0-F1
#
_cell.length_a   1.000
_cell.length_b   1.000
_cell.length_c   1.000
_cell.angle_alpha   90.00
_cell.angle_beta   90.00
_cell.angle_gamma   90.00
#
_symmetry.space_group_name_H-M   'P 1'
#
loop_
_entity.id
_entity.type
_entity.pdbx_description
1 polymer ?
#
loop_
_entity_poly.entity_id
_entity_poly.type
_entity_poly.pdbx_seq_one_letter_code
_entity_poly.pdbx_strand_id
1 'polypeptide(L)'
;MREDLIRQGRGITKGSIFDIAAATKSKPEDVLAEADVIVMLDLSSSMATRLNDGTTRYDRAVEALSDIQKNFPGRVVLITFSGNAKMELGGMPGIASGSTNIYAALELAHQFDDMDSKFYLISDGEPTDTSELRIFDLAKTFKDPINCIFIGQDDDYSGMKFMKELARITKGIDSGRIEPAMLGETLKLLVTGK
;
A
#
# COMPACT_ATOMS: atom_id res chain seq x y z
N MET A 1 -24.47 2.23 8.62
CA MET A 1 -23.33 3.20 8.65
C MET A 1 -22.48 3.13 9.93
N ARG A 2 -23.01 2.86 11.14
CA ARG A 2 -22.18 2.61 12.35
C ARG A 2 -21.91 1.13 12.67
N GLU A 3 -22.69 0.19 12.13
CA GLU A 3 -22.54 -1.25 12.42
C GLU A 3 -21.64 -2.00 11.43
N ASP A 4 -21.43 -1.43 10.24
CA ASP A 4 -20.61 -2.04 9.18
C ASP A 4 -19.10 -1.94 9.46
N LEU A 5 -18.70 -0.95 10.28
CA LEU A 5 -17.33 -0.71 10.73
C LEU A 5 -16.87 -1.69 11.83
N ILE A 6 -17.80 -2.30 12.56
CA ILE A 6 -17.51 -3.24 13.66
C ILE A 6 -17.53 -4.70 13.19
N ARG A 7 -18.13 -4.98 12.01
CA ARG A 7 -18.33 -6.35 11.50
C ARG A 7 -17.14 -6.96 10.75
N GLN A 8 -16.05 -6.22 10.50
CA GLN A 8 -14.84 -6.83 9.95
C GLN A 8 -14.01 -7.42 11.10
N GLY A 9 -14.19 -8.70 11.39
CA GLY A 9 -13.47 -9.45 12.42
C GLY A 9 -11.98 -9.64 12.13
N ARG A 10 -11.22 -8.54 12.00
CA ARG A 10 -9.75 -8.51 11.99
C ARG A 10 -9.29 -7.41 12.92
N GLY A 11 -8.30 -7.73 13.75
CA GLY A 11 -7.86 -6.86 14.84
C GLY A 11 -7.46 -5.47 14.37
N ILE A 12 -7.82 -4.47 15.15
CA ILE A 12 -7.31 -3.10 15.00
C ILE A 12 -5.80 -3.15 15.26
N THR A 13 -5.01 -2.72 14.27
CA THR A 13 -3.55 -2.66 14.39
C THR A 13 -3.16 -1.43 15.19
N LYS A 14 -2.25 -1.59 16.16
CA LYS A 14 -1.74 -0.46 16.95
C LYS A 14 -1.13 0.61 16.02
N GLY A 15 -1.52 1.86 16.21
CA GLY A 15 -1.10 2.99 15.39
C GLY A 15 -1.90 3.17 14.10
N SER A 16 -2.87 2.30 13.79
CA SER A 16 -3.81 2.52 12.68
C SER A 16 -4.75 3.70 12.96
N ILE A 17 -5.46 4.16 11.91
CA ILE A 17 -6.43 5.25 12.02
C ILE A 17 -7.49 4.95 13.10
N PHE A 18 -8.06 3.74 13.11
CA PHE A 18 -9.04 3.36 14.13
C PHE A 18 -8.46 3.23 15.54
N ASP A 19 -7.23 2.74 15.69
CA ASP A 19 -6.56 2.68 17.00
C ASP A 19 -6.39 4.08 17.59
N ILE A 20 -5.88 5.01 16.78
CA ILE A 20 -5.64 6.39 17.23
C ILE A 20 -6.94 7.11 17.50
N ALA A 21 -7.94 7.02 16.62
CA ALA A 21 -9.24 7.62 16.84
C ALA A 21 -9.88 7.14 18.16
N ALA A 22 -9.80 5.84 18.45
CA ALA A 22 -10.28 5.26 19.71
C ALA A 22 -9.48 5.77 20.92
N ALA A 23 -8.14 5.80 20.82
CA ALA A 23 -7.25 6.24 21.90
C ALA A 23 -7.43 7.73 22.24
N THR A 24 -7.66 8.59 21.24
CA THR A 24 -7.82 10.04 21.42
C THR A 24 -9.27 10.49 21.59
N LYS A 25 -10.24 9.58 21.43
CA LYS A 25 -11.68 9.88 21.38
C LYS A 25 -12.05 10.86 20.25
N SER A 26 -11.29 10.83 19.17
CA SER A 26 -11.56 11.57 17.93
C SER A 26 -12.40 10.73 16.97
N LYS A 27 -12.93 11.35 15.91
CA LYS A 27 -13.55 10.56 14.84
C LYS A 27 -12.45 10.04 13.89
N PRO A 28 -12.62 8.84 13.29
CA PRO A 28 -11.66 8.32 12.31
C PRO A 28 -11.40 9.28 11.14
N GLU A 29 -12.40 10.04 10.72
CA GLU A 29 -12.28 11.01 9.62
C GLU A 29 -11.32 12.16 9.98
N ASP A 30 -11.31 12.58 11.25
CA ASP A 30 -10.40 13.64 11.73
C ASP A 30 -8.94 13.14 11.71
N VAL A 31 -8.71 11.88 12.12
CA VAL A 31 -7.37 11.27 12.08
C VAL A 31 -6.93 11.03 10.63
N LEU A 32 -7.86 10.59 9.77
CA LEU A 32 -7.59 10.36 8.36
C LEU A 32 -7.20 11.64 7.62
N ALA A 33 -7.80 12.79 7.95
CA ALA A 33 -7.48 14.07 7.33
C ALA A 33 -6.05 14.57 7.61
N GLU A 34 -5.44 14.11 8.71
CA GLU A 34 -4.06 14.44 9.10
C GLU A 34 -3.06 13.38 8.63
N ALA A 35 -3.52 12.31 7.98
CA ALA A 35 -2.65 11.25 7.48
C ALA A 35 -1.96 11.69 6.18
N ASP A 36 -0.65 11.47 6.11
CA ASP A 36 0.22 11.95 5.02
C ASP A 36 1.06 10.84 4.38
N VAL A 37 0.80 9.58 4.75
CA VAL A 37 1.46 8.40 4.17
C VAL A 37 0.41 7.46 3.61
N ILE A 38 0.37 7.32 2.29
CA ILE A 38 -0.59 6.46 1.58
C ILE A 38 0.14 5.22 1.07
N VAL A 39 -0.17 4.06 1.65
CA VAL A 39 0.41 2.77 1.25
C VAL A 39 -0.63 1.97 0.48
N MET A 40 -0.36 1.71 -0.80
CA MET A 40 -1.11 0.82 -1.66
C MET A 40 -0.43 -0.55 -1.69
N LEU A 41 -1.01 -1.55 -1.03
CA LEU A 41 -0.48 -2.90 -0.94
C LEU A 41 -1.24 -3.88 -1.83
N ASP A 42 -0.50 -4.55 -2.70
CA ASP A 42 -0.97 -5.68 -3.49
C ASP A 42 -1.33 -6.88 -2.59
N LEU A 43 -2.50 -7.45 -2.82
CA LEU A 43 -3.01 -8.68 -2.21
C LEU A 43 -3.42 -9.70 -3.28
N SER A 44 -2.81 -9.67 -4.45
CA SER A 44 -3.00 -10.68 -5.49
C SER A 44 -2.56 -12.07 -5.02
N SER A 45 -2.93 -13.11 -5.77
CA SER A 45 -2.63 -14.50 -5.39
C SER A 45 -1.12 -14.79 -5.32
N SER A 46 -0.28 -14.09 -6.08
CA SER A 46 1.18 -14.23 -6.08
C SER A 46 1.80 -13.80 -4.74
N MET A 47 1.16 -12.90 -4.00
CA MET A 47 1.59 -12.48 -2.66
C MET A 47 1.55 -13.63 -1.63
N ALA A 48 0.78 -14.69 -1.89
CA ALA A 48 0.76 -15.91 -1.08
C ALA A 48 1.90 -16.89 -1.39
N THR A 49 2.78 -16.56 -2.34
CA THR A 49 3.98 -17.35 -2.64
C THR A 49 4.87 -17.45 -1.42
N ARG A 50 5.30 -18.68 -1.08
CA ARG A 50 6.22 -18.95 0.02
C ARG A 50 7.65 -18.56 -0.36
N LEU A 51 8.34 -17.97 0.61
CA LEU A 51 9.75 -17.65 0.61
C LEU A 51 10.54 -18.82 1.22
N ASN A 52 11.88 -18.75 1.12
CA ASN A 52 12.78 -19.81 1.59
C ASN A 52 12.70 -20.08 3.10
N ASP A 53 12.27 -19.10 3.89
CA ASP A 53 12.09 -19.20 5.34
C ASP A 53 10.71 -19.73 5.77
N GLY A 54 9.85 -20.08 4.80
CA GLY A 54 8.51 -20.61 5.03
C GLY A 54 7.42 -19.55 5.21
N THR A 55 7.77 -18.26 5.30
CA THR A 55 6.82 -17.12 5.28
C THR A 55 6.38 -16.81 3.86
N THR A 56 5.34 -16.00 3.69
CA THR A 56 4.91 -15.48 2.39
C THR A 56 5.30 -14.01 2.21
N ARG A 57 5.26 -13.50 0.97
CA ARG A 57 5.39 -12.05 0.72
C ARG A 57 4.35 -11.26 1.50
N TYR A 58 3.12 -11.78 1.55
CA TYR A 58 2.03 -11.25 2.34
C TYR A 58 2.40 -11.15 3.84
N ASP A 59 2.94 -12.22 4.43
CA ASP A 59 3.31 -12.21 5.86
C ASP A 59 4.35 -11.11 6.16
N ARG A 60 5.34 -10.96 5.28
CA ARG A 60 6.37 -9.91 5.39
C ARG A 60 5.79 -8.51 5.21
N ALA A 61 4.84 -8.34 4.29
CA ALA A 61 4.13 -7.08 4.11
C ALA A 61 3.28 -6.71 5.34
N VAL A 62 2.57 -7.68 5.94
CA VAL A 62 1.81 -7.46 7.17
C VAL A 62 2.72 -7.04 8.33
N GLU A 63 3.86 -7.71 8.49
CA GLU A 63 4.86 -7.37 9.50
C GLU A 63 5.37 -5.93 9.32
N ALA A 64 5.81 -5.58 8.10
CA ALA A 64 6.27 -4.24 7.75
C ALA A 64 5.20 -3.16 7.99
N LEU A 65 3.94 -3.44 7.63
CA LEU A 65 2.81 -2.54 7.84
C LEU A 65 2.46 -2.37 9.32
N SER A 66 2.54 -3.43 10.12
CA SER A 66 2.33 -3.32 11.56
C SER A 66 3.38 -2.40 12.19
N ASP A 67 4.63 -2.53 11.74
CA ASP A 67 5.72 -1.74 12.26
C ASP A 67 5.69 -0.29 11.80
N ILE A 68 5.36 0.00 10.53
CA ILE A 68 5.25 1.39 10.06
C ILE A 68 4.14 2.13 10.82
N GLN A 69 2.99 1.48 11.06
CA GLN A 69 1.89 2.08 11.82
C GLN A 69 2.23 2.33 13.29
N LYS A 70 2.97 1.42 13.94
CA LYS A 70 3.47 1.66 15.31
C LYS A 70 4.42 2.85 15.41
N ASN A 71 5.25 3.05 14.38
CA ASN A 71 6.25 4.12 14.36
C ASN A 71 5.67 5.47 13.89
N PHE A 72 4.62 5.44 13.08
CA PHE A 72 3.93 6.62 12.56
C PHE A 72 2.42 6.54 12.84
N PRO A 73 2.02 6.56 14.13
CA PRO A 73 0.63 6.35 14.53
C PRO A 73 -0.30 7.41 13.93
N GLY A 74 -1.39 6.96 13.32
CA GLY A 74 -2.42 7.81 12.73
C GLY A 74 -2.04 8.45 11.40
N ARG A 75 -0.81 8.25 10.91
CA ARG A 75 -0.31 8.88 9.68
C ARG A 75 -0.45 8.01 8.43
N VAL A 76 -0.67 6.71 8.60
CA VAL A 76 -0.65 5.74 7.51
C VAL A 76 -2.07 5.38 7.09
N VAL A 77 -2.43 5.72 5.86
CA VAL A 77 -3.61 5.21 5.16
C VAL A 77 -3.19 3.97 4.39
N LEU A 78 -3.73 2.82 4.80
CA LEU A 78 -3.54 1.57 4.07
C LEU A 78 -4.65 1.41 3.04
N ILE A 79 -4.29 1.32 1.77
CA ILE A 79 -5.13 0.88 0.67
C ILE A 79 -4.64 -0.51 0.27
N THR A 80 -5.52 -1.49 0.23
CA THR A 80 -5.19 -2.83 -0.30
C THR A 80 -5.91 -3.07 -1.59
N PHE A 81 -5.28 -3.76 -2.53
CA PHE A 81 -5.92 -4.08 -3.80
C PHE A 81 -5.64 -5.51 -4.25
N SER A 82 -6.65 -6.10 -4.88
CA SER A 82 -6.49 -7.32 -5.68
C SER A 82 -7.44 -7.31 -6.87
N GLY A 83 -8.59 -7.98 -6.84
CA GLY A 83 -9.66 -7.77 -7.83
C GLY A 83 -10.34 -6.41 -7.70
N ASN A 84 -10.35 -5.87 -6.48
CA ASN A 84 -10.90 -4.56 -6.12
C ASN A 84 -9.93 -3.88 -5.14
N ALA A 85 -10.03 -2.56 -4.99
CA ALA A 85 -9.28 -1.82 -3.97
C ALA A 85 -10.20 -1.45 -2.78
N LYS A 86 -9.62 -1.39 -1.58
CA LYS A 86 -10.30 -0.86 -0.38
C LYS A 86 -9.34 -0.14 0.55
N MET A 87 -9.88 0.79 1.34
CA MET A 87 -9.17 1.43 2.43
C MET A 87 -9.33 0.60 3.72
N GLU A 88 -8.21 0.30 4.37
CA GLU A 88 -8.10 -0.50 5.58
C GLU A 88 -7.80 0.38 6.78
N LEU A 89 -8.79 1.11 7.27
CA LEU A 89 -8.63 2.05 8.39
C LEU A 89 -8.26 1.37 9.73
N GLY A 90 -8.49 0.06 9.84
CA GLY A 90 -8.02 -0.77 10.96
C GLY A 90 -6.55 -1.21 10.82
N GLY A 91 -5.89 -0.88 9.71
CA GLY A 91 -4.46 -1.10 9.51
C GLY A 91 -4.04 -2.53 9.17
N MET A 92 -4.98 -3.45 9.02
CA MET A 92 -4.72 -4.86 8.75
C MET A 92 -5.23 -5.21 7.35
N PRO A 93 -4.38 -5.72 6.45
CA PRO A 93 -4.82 -6.09 5.11
C PRO A 93 -5.77 -7.31 5.09
N GLY A 94 -6.51 -7.41 3.98
CA GLY A 94 -7.23 -8.59 3.51
C GLY A 94 -6.34 -9.83 3.35
N ILE A 95 -6.93 -10.99 3.06
CA ILE A 95 -6.12 -12.18 2.69
C ILE A 95 -5.71 -12.01 1.21
N ALA A 96 -4.46 -12.36 0.91
CA ALA A 96 -3.96 -12.41 -0.46
C ALA A 96 -4.78 -13.39 -1.32
N SER A 97 -5.43 -12.87 -2.35
CA SER A 97 -6.24 -13.60 -3.32
C SER A 97 -6.63 -12.72 -4.51
N GLY A 98 -6.84 -13.33 -5.67
CA GLY A 98 -7.37 -12.65 -6.85
C GLY A 98 -6.29 -12.10 -7.78
N SER A 99 -6.69 -11.13 -8.61
CA SER A 99 -5.89 -10.43 -9.62
C SER A 99 -5.16 -9.22 -9.04
N THR A 100 -4.51 -8.43 -9.90
CA THR A 100 -3.67 -7.28 -9.55
C THR A 100 -4.27 -6.00 -10.15
N ASN A 101 -5.26 -5.41 -9.47
CA ASN A 101 -5.99 -4.20 -9.92
C ASN A 101 -5.35 -2.92 -9.38
N ILE A 102 -4.23 -2.54 -10.00
CA ILE A 102 -3.48 -1.33 -9.65
C ILE A 102 -4.30 -0.07 -9.99
N TYR A 103 -5.10 -0.11 -11.05
CA TYR A 103 -5.94 1.02 -11.46
C TYR A 103 -6.91 1.45 -10.33
N ALA A 104 -7.63 0.51 -9.73
CA ALA A 104 -8.54 0.79 -8.62
C ALA A 104 -7.80 1.31 -7.38
N ALA A 105 -6.57 0.84 -7.14
CA ALA A 105 -5.75 1.34 -6.04
C ALA A 105 -5.40 2.81 -6.25
N LEU A 106 -4.97 3.17 -7.47
CA LEU A 106 -4.69 4.56 -7.83
C LEU A 106 -5.94 5.44 -7.78
N GLU A 107 -7.11 4.96 -8.23
CA GLU A 107 -8.36 5.74 -8.12
C GLU A 107 -8.72 6.06 -6.67
N LEU A 108 -8.54 5.11 -5.75
CA LEU A 108 -8.73 5.37 -4.32
C LEU A 108 -7.67 6.33 -3.76
N ALA A 109 -6.41 6.12 -4.12
CA ALA A 109 -5.29 6.94 -3.65
C ALA A 109 -5.38 8.39 -4.14
N HIS A 110 -5.97 8.63 -5.31
CA HIS A 110 -6.10 9.97 -5.89
C HIS A 110 -6.90 10.93 -4.98
N GLN A 111 -7.71 10.41 -4.06
CA GLN A 111 -8.43 11.22 -3.05
C GLN A 111 -7.50 11.96 -2.09
N PHE A 112 -6.24 11.55 -1.99
CA PHE A 112 -5.21 12.14 -1.12
C PHE A 112 -4.16 12.96 -1.89
N ASP A 113 -4.31 13.07 -3.22
CA ASP A 113 -3.35 13.80 -4.06
C ASP A 113 -3.46 15.31 -3.84
N ASP A 114 -2.35 16.04 -3.99
CA ASP A 114 -2.25 17.49 -3.73
C ASP A 114 -2.39 17.87 -2.24
N MET A 115 -2.12 16.91 -1.34
CA MET A 115 -2.23 17.09 0.12
C MET A 115 -0.89 16.94 0.83
N ASP A 116 0.24 17.10 0.12
CA ASP A 116 1.60 16.82 0.61
C ASP A 116 1.75 15.36 1.09
N SER A 117 1.04 14.45 0.41
CA SER A 117 0.99 13.03 0.75
C SER A 117 2.15 12.26 0.13
N LYS A 118 2.67 11.28 0.87
CA LYS A 118 3.70 10.34 0.38
C LYS A 118 3.05 9.04 -0.06
N PHE A 119 3.06 8.78 -1.37
CA PHE A 119 2.48 7.57 -1.94
C PHE A 119 3.51 6.45 -2.09
N TYR A 120 3.11 5.24 -1.70
CA TYR A 120 3.88 4.00 -1.84
C TYR A 120 3.03 2.91 -2.48
N LEU A 121 3.39 2.47 -3.67
CA LEU A 121 2.83 1.27 -4.29
C LEU A 121 3.76 0.09 -4.04
N ILE A 122 3.26 -0.93 -3.37
CA ILE A 122 3.97 -2.18 -3.07
C ILE A 122 3.27 -3.30 -3.84
N SER A 123 3.97 -3.93 -4.78
CA SER A 123 3.44 -5.03 -5.58
C SER A 123 4.54 -6.00 -6.00
N ASP A 124 4.14 -7.23 -6.29
CA ASP A 124 5.02 -8.29 -6.78
C ASP A 124 4.86 -8.59 -8.27
N GLY A 125 4.08 -7.81 -9.02
CA GLY A 125 3.83 -8.05 -10.44
C GLY A 125 3.17 -6.90 -11.21
N GLU A 126 2.77 -7.21 -12.43
CA GLU A 126 2.10 -6.30 -13.37
C GLU A 126 0.57 -6.31 -13.21
N PRO A 127 -0.14 -5.25 -13.66
CA PRO A 127 -1.59 -5.22 -13.65
C PRO A 127 -2.18 -6.32 -14.55
N THR A 128 -3.26 -6.96 -14.09
CA THR A 128 -3.92 -8.05 -14.84
C THR A 128 -5.36 -7.75 -15.23
N ASP A 129 -5.92 -6.65 -14.73
CA ASP A 129 -7.33 -6.27 -14.89
C ASP A 129 -7.56 -5.28 -16.04
N THR A 130 -6.55 -4.45 -16.36
CA THR A 130 -6.66 -3.40 -17.38
C THR A 130 -5.32 -3.16 -18.07
N SER A 131 -5.34 -2.40 -19.17
CA SER A 131 -4.13 -2.06 -19.92
C SER A 131 -3.23 -1.09 -19.14
N GLU A 132 -1.92 -1.29 -19.21
CA GLU A 132 -0.92 -0.38 -18.61
C GLU A 132 -1.13 1.09 -19.01
N LEU A 133 -1.46 1.35 -20.28
CA LEU A 133 -1.69 2.71 -20.80
C LEU A 133 -2.74 3.47 -19.99
N ARG A 134 -3.85 2.81 -19.63
CA ARG A 134 -4.92 3.42 -18.84
C ARG A 134 -4.44 3.75 -17.42
N ILE A 135 -3.61 2.91 -16.84
CA ILE A 135 -3.02 3.14 -15.51
C ILE A 135 -2.04 4.31 -15.58
N PHE A 136 -1.20 4.35 -16.61
CA PHE A 136 -0.28 5.45 -16.83
C PHE A 136 -0.99 6.78 -17.10
N ASP A 137 -2.13 6.76 -17.79
CA ASP A 137 -2.92 7.98 -18.02
C ASP A 137 -3.53 8.52 -16.74
N LEU A 138 -4.01 7.65 -15.84
CA LEU A 138 -4.42 8.07 -14.49
C LEU A 138 -3.21 8.53 -13.66
N ALA A 139 -2.10 7.80 -13.68
CA ALA A 139 -0.91 8.17 -12.92
C ALA A 139 -0.36 9.55 -13.31
N LYS A 140 -0.48 9.95 -14.58
CA LYS A 140 -0.09 11.30 -15.04
C LYS A 140 -0.92 12.43 -14.41
N THR A 141 -2.10 12.14 -13.85
CA THR A 141 -2.94 13.17 -13.21
C THR A 141 -2.58 13.43 -11.76
N PHE A 142 -1.77 12.55 -11.15
CA PHE A 142 -1.23 12.77 -9.82
C PHE A 142 -0.27 13.96 -9.82
N LYS A 143 -0.42 14.83 -8.82
CA LYS A 143 0.51 15.93 -8.54
C LYS A 143 1.64 15.48 -7.65
N ASP A 144 1.34 14.63 -6.67
CA ASP A 144 2.31 14.07 -5.74
C ASP A 144 2.99 12.81 -6.33
N PRO A 145 4.29 12.59 -6.06
CA PRO A 145 5.01 11.43 -6.60
C PRO A 145 4.54 10.10 -6.02
N ILE A 146 4.47 9.07 -6.88
CA ILE A 146 4.19 7.69 -6.46
C ILE A 146 5.49 6.90 -6.42
N ASN A 147 5.93 6.55 -5.21
CA ASN A 147 7.09 5.68 -5.02
C ASN A 147 6.68 4.22 -5.20
N CYS A 148 7.49 3.46 -5.92
CA CYS A 148 7.22 2.06 -6.22
C CYS A 148 8.24 1.15 -5.52
N ILE A 149 7.73 0.10 -4.90
CA ILE A 149 8.51 -0.93 -4.22
C ILE A 149 8.10 -2.28 -4.81
N PHE A 150 9.03 -2.91 -5.53
CA PHE A 150 8.82 -4.22 -6.11
C PHE A 150 9.33 -5.32 -5.16
N ILE A 151 8.47 -6.27 -4.80
CA ILE A 151 8.80 -7.39 -3.89
C ILE A 151 8.66 -8.77 -4.55
N GLY A 152 8.61 -8.79 -5.88
CA GLY A 152 8.53 -10.01 -6.69
C GLY A 152 9.88 -10.72 -6.86
N GLN A 153 9.94 -11.62 -7.84
CA GLN A 153 11.16 -12.37 -8.19
C GLN A 153 12.07 -11.54 -9.11
N ASP A 154 13.37 -11.80 -9.07
CA ASP A 154 14.36 -11.06 -9.87
C ASP A 154 14.25 -11.30 -11.38
N ASP A 155 13.53 -12.33 -11.81
CA ASP A 155 13.28 -12.69 -13.20
C ASP A 155 11.93 -12.17 -13.75
N ASP A 156 11.11 -11.52 -12.91
CA ASP A 156 9.88 -10.85 -13.35
C ASP A 156 10.18 -9.46 -13.92
N TYR A 157 10.76 -9.47 -15.12
CA TYR A 157 11.15 -8.26 -15.83
C TYR A 157 9.98 -7.36 -16.21
N SER A 158 8.79 -7.91 -16.41
CA SER A 158 7.63 -7.11 -16.81
C SER A 158 7.05 -6.35 -15.62
N GLY A 159 6.86 -7.01 -14.47
CA GLY A 159 6.48 -6.36 -13.22
C GLY A 159 7.47 -5.26 -12.82
N MET A 160 8.78 -5.55 -12.85
CA MET A 160 9.81 -4.55 -12.57
C MET A 160 9.76 -3.35 -13.53
N LYS A 161 9.60 -3.61 -14.83
CA LYS A 161 9.52 -2.54 -15.84
C LYS A 161 8.29 -1.67 -15.65
N PHE A 162 7.14 -2.28 -15.36
CA PHE A 162 5.89 -1.56 -15.09
C PHE A 162 6.05 -0.62 -13.89
N MET A 163 6.54 -1.15 -12.76
CA MET A 163 6.74 -0.39 -11.52
C MET A 163 7.70 0.77 -11.72
N LYS A 164 8.80 0.53 -12.44
CA LYS A 164 9.77 1.57 -12.79
C LYS A 164 9.16 2.68 -13.65
N GLU A 165 8.36 2.31 -14.65
CA GLU A 165 7.72 3.28 -15.53
C GLU A 165 6.65 4.11 -14.79
N LEU A 166 5.88 3.48 -13.90
CA LEU A 166 4.89 4.17 -13.07
C LEU A 166 5.54 5.23 -12.16
N ALA A 167 6.61 4.85 -11.45
CA ALA A 167 7.39 5.78 -10.63
C ALA A 167 7.95 6.92 -11.49
N ARG A 168 8.53 6.60 -12.66
CA ARG A 168 9.09 7.61 -13.57
C ARG A 168 8.05 8.63 -14.04
N ILE A 169 6.85 8.18 -14.41
CA ILE A 169 5.78 9.05 -14.91
C ILE A 169 5.30 10.04 -13.83
N THR A 170 5.23 9.58 -12.58
CA THR A 170 4.82 10.39 -11.43
C THR A 170 5.97 11.14 -10.78
N LYS A 171 7.21 10.98 -11.28
CA LYS A 171 8.45 11.50 -10.69
C LYS A 171 8.74 10.95 -9.28
N GLY A 172 8.19 9.79 -8.96
CA GLY A 172 8.50 9.06 -7.73
C GLY A 172 9.79 8.26 -7.83
N ILE A 173 10.10 7.54 -6.75
CA ILE A 173 11.27 6.70 -6.63
C ILE A 173 10.89 5.25 -6.95
N ASP A 174 11.62 4.65 -7.88
CA ASP A 174 11.67 3.19 -8.03
C ASP A 174 12.75 2.67 -7.08
N SER A 175 12.34 1.89 -6.07
CA SER A 175 13.27 1.30 -5.11
C SER A 175 13.95 0.04 -5.65
N GLY A 176 13.63 -0.34 -6.90
CA GLY A 176 14.05 -1.59 -7.50
C GLY A 176 13.41 -2.80 -6.80
N ARG A 177 13.99 -3.97 -7.07
CA ARG A 177 13.61 -5.19 -6.38
C ARG A 177 14.16 -5.17 -4.96
N ILE A 178 13.26 -5.34 -3.99
CA ILE A 178 13.60 -5.46 -2.58
C ILE A 178 13.20 -6.85 -2.08
N GLU A 179 14.05 -7.48 -1.29
CA GLU A 179 13.67 -8.67 -0.53
C GLU A 179 12.50 -8.34 0.40
N PRO A 180 11.41 -9.13 0.44
CA PRO A 180 10.26 -8.86 1.30
C PRO A 180 10.61 -8.59 2.77
N ALA A 181 11.68 -9.22 3.28
CA ALA A 181 12.18 -9.01 4.63
C ALA A 181 12.70 -7.59 4.90
N MET A 182 13.15 -6.85 3.88
CA MET A 182 13.67 -5.48 4.00
C MET A 182 12.58 -4.41 3.83
N LEU A 183 11.32 -4.81 3.57
CA LEU A 183 10.23 -3.89 3.28
C LEU A 183 9.98 -2.90 4.42
N GLY A 184 10.02 -3.37 5.68
CA GLY A 184 9.80 -2.53 6.85
C GLY A 184 10.86 -1.43 7.02
N GLU A 185 12.12 -1.74 6.78
CA GLU A 185 13.22 -0.75 6.83
C GLU A 185 13.11 0.23 5.67
N THR A 186 12.84 -0.27 4.46
CA THR A 186 12.66 0.56 3.26
C THR A 186 11.54 1.57 3.46
N LEU A 187 10.36 1.13 3.93
CA LEU A 187 9.23 2.04 4.16
C LEU A 187 9.57 3.09 5.22
N LYS A 188 10.27 2.72 6.29
CA LYS A 188 10.71 3.69 7.32
C LYS A 188 11.61 4.76 6.71
N LEU A 189 12.64 4.37 5.96
CA LEU A 189 13.59 5.29 5.31
C LEU A 189 12.88 6.24 4.35
N LEU A 190 11.93 5.74 3.56
CA LEU A 190 11.19 6.56 2.62
C LEU A 190 10.24 7.54 3.33
N VAL A 191 9.56 7.09 4.40
CA VAL A 191 8.68 7.95 5.20
C VAL A 191 9.47 9.05 5.93
N THR A 192 10.66 8.76 6.46
CA THR A 192 11.52 9.73 7.18
C THR A 192 12.37 10.61 6.26
N GLY A 193 12.69 10.14 5.05
CA GLY A 193 13.70 10.75 4.19
C GLY A 193 15.12 10.69 4.78
N LYS A 194 15.37 9.78 5.73
CA LYS A 194 16.62 9.61 6.48
C LYS A 194 16.87 8.14 6.75
#